data_AF-A0A966X230-F1
#
_entry.id   AF-A0A966X230-F1
#
_cell.length_a   1.000
_cell.length_b   1.000
_cell.length_c   1.000
_cell.angle_alpha   90.00
_cell.angle_beta   90.00
_cell.angle_gamma   90.00
#
_symmetry.space_group_name_H-M   'P 1'
#
loop_
_entity.id
_entity.type
_entity.pdbx_description
1 polymer ?
#
loop_
_entity_poly.entity_id
_entity_poly.type
_entity_poly.pdbx_seq_one_letter_code
_entity_poly.pdbx_strand_id
1 'polypeptide(L)'
;MRAAVMSDAGLTQWLSNLADRTPAPGGGALACALAAQATALFAMVARYSKGPRFGHALIERLDRDQARLMQLAADDQTAFEALNKALRRTKNDPDRHETLLPLSRAASVPPMTAFEDTLDLAQTFLAVANYTNKNLATDTLMVADIYASALRSLTLNVLINLNDDDDGSFASEMRGRLAHGDETLKLLTSFADDFGRPT
;
A
#
# COMPACT_ATOMS: atom_id res chain seq x y z
N MET A 1 -24.39 -8.72 -5.99
CA MET A 1 -23.17 -9.07 -6.74
C MET A 1 -22.01 -8.89 -5.76
N ARG A 2 -21.35 -9.97 -5.31
CA ARG A 2 -20.16 -9.83 -4.45
C ARG A 2 -19.08 -9.14 -5.30
N ALA A 3 -18.46 -8.09 -4.79
CA ALA A 3 -17.23 -7.56 -5.39
C ALA A 3 -16.26 -8.73 -5.53
N ALA A 4 -15.75 -8.96 -6.74
CA ALA A 4 -14.72 -9.97 -6.94
C ALA A 4 -13.53 -9.55 -6.09
N VAL A 5 -13.18 -10.37 -5.09
CA VAL A 5 -11.96 -10.15 -4.32
C VAL A 5 -10.81 -10.21 -5.32
N MET A 6 -9.87 -9.27 -5.23
CA MET A 6 -8.72 -9.17 -6.14
C MET A 6 -7.91 -10.47 -6.23
N SER A 7 -8.06 -11.38 -5.25
CA SER A 7 -7.45 -12.71 -5.22
C SER A 7 -8.04 -13.72 -6.22
N ASP A 8 -9.27 -13.54 -6.72
CA ASP A 8 -9.94 -14.49 -7.63
C ASP A 8 -9.89 -14.06 -9.11
N ALA A 9 -9.70 -12.78 -9.39
CA ALA A 9 -9.53 -12.28 -10.75
C ALA A 9 -8.07 -12.45 -11.18
N GLY A 10 -7.82 -13.07 -12.35
CA GLY A 10 -6.46 -13.11 -12.90
C GLY A 10 -5.91 -11.70 -13.15
N LEU A 11 -4.60 -11.53 -13.01
CA LEU A 11 -3.91 -10.23 -13.17
C LEU A 11 -4.31 -9.49 -14.46
N THR A 12 -4.50 -10.21 -15.56
CA THR A 12 -4.98 -9.64 -16.84
C THR A 12 -6.34 -8.96 -16.71
N GLN A 13 -7.29 -9.59 -16.03
CA GLN A 13 -8.62 -9.01 -15.82
C GLN A 13 -8.53 -7.80 -14.90
N TRP A 14 -7.71 -7.86 -13.85
CA TRP A 14 -7.53 -6.74 -12.94
C TRP A 14 -6.95 -5.51 -13.66
N LEU A 15 -5.93 -5.68 -14.49
CA LEU A 15 -5.35 -4.62 -15.31
C LEU A 15 -6.37 -4.06 -16.32
N SER A 16 -7.18 -4.93 -16.92
CA SER A 16 -8.27 -4.49 -17.80
C SER A 16 -9.29 -3.63 -17.06
N ASN A 17 -9.66 -4.01 -15.82
CA ASN A 17 -10.60 -3.25 -15.01
C ASN A 17 -10.02 -1.90 -14.57
N LEU A 18 -8.73 -1.87 -14.20
CA LEU A 18 -8.02 -0.65 -13.82
C LEU A 18 -7.95 0.36 -14.98
N ALA A 19 -7.81 -0.13 -16.21
CA ALA A 19 -7.76 0.70 -17.41
C ALA A 19 -9.15 1.12 -17.94
N ASP A 20 -10.22 0.50 -17.46
CA ASP A 20 -11.57 0.76 -17.93
C ASP A 20 -12.13 2.08 -17.39
N ARG A 21 -13.19 2.61 -18.03
CA ARG A 21 -13.90 3.82 -17.61
C ARG A 21 -14.88 3.53 -16.47
N THR A 22 -14.41 2.85 -15.45
CA THR A 22 -15.14 2.53 -14.23
C THR A 22 -14.51 3.25 -13.03
N PRO A 23 -15.24 3.45 -11.93
CA PRO A 23 -14.69 4.15 -10.77
C PRO A 23 -13.75 3.31 -9.90
N ALA A 24 -13.71 1.98 -10.08
CA ALA A 24 -12.84 1.09 -9.32
C ALA A 24 -12.54 -0.20 -10.12
N PRO A 25 -11.36 -0.82 -9.95
CA PRO A 25 -10.29 -0.44 -9.02
C PRO A 25 -9.61 0.87 -9.41
N GLY A 26 -9.18 1.64 -8.40
CA GLY A 26 -8.55 2.95 -8.57
C GLY A 26 -7.09 3.00 -8.10
N GLY A 27 -6.58 4.21 -7.90
CA GLY A 27 -5.20 4.44 -7.46
C GLY A 27 -4.86 3.84 -6.09
N GLY A 28 -5.81 3.83 -5.14
CA GLY A 28 -5.61 3.27 -3.80
C GLY A 28 -5.43 1.75 -3.85
N ALA A 29 -6.34 1.05 -4.52
CA ALA A 29 -6.23 -0.36 -4.80
C ALA A 29 -4.93 -0.73 -5.53
N LEU A 30 -4.48 0.06 -6.51
CA LEU A 30 -3.18 -0.12 -7.16
C LEU A 30 -2.02 0.05 -6.18
N ALA A 31 -2.06 1.06 -5.30
CA ALA A 31 -1.01 1.29 -4.31
C ALA A 31 -0.89 0.13 -3.31
N CYS A 32 -2.02 -0.43 -2.84
CA CYS A 32 -2.05 -1.66 -2.05
C CYS A 32 -1.50 -2.86 -2.83
N ALA A 33 -1.83 -2.99 -4.12
CA ALA A 33 -1.32 -4.06 -4.97
C ALA A 33 0.20 -3.97 -5.18
N LEU A 34 0.77 -2.77 -5.32
CA LEU A 34 2.21 -2.56 -5.38
C LEU A 34 2.90 -3.02 -4.10
N ALA A 35 2.36 -2.67 -2.94
CA ALA A 35 2.87 -3.16 -1.65
C ALA A 35 2.83 -4.69 -1.59
N ALA A 36 1.72 -5.32 -1.96
CA ALA A 36 1.58 -6.77 -1.97
C ALA A 36 2.59 -7.45 -2.92
N GLN A 37 2.86 -6.86 -4.09
CA GLN A 37 3.87 -7.36 -5.03
C GLN A 37 5.29 -7.26 -4.45
N ALA A 38 5.64 -6.14 -3.81
CA ALA A 38 6.92 -5.99 -3.11
C ALA A 38 7.07 -7.03 -1.99
N THR A 39 6.02 -7.28 -1.21
CA THR A 39 6.02 -8.28 -0.14
C THR A 39 6.15 -9.70 -0.68
N ALA A 40 5.48 -10.03 -1.79
CA ALA A 40 5.64 -11.31 -2.46
C ALA A 40 7.08 -11.53 -2.96
N LEU A 41 7.67 -10.51 -3.60
CA LEU A 41 9.05 -10.55 -4.08
C LEU A 41 10.04 -10.64 -2.91
N PHE A 42 9.80 -9.91 -1.82
CA PHE A 42 10.59 -10.03 -0.60
C PHE A 42 10.52 -11.45 -0.01
N ALA A 43 9.33 -12.06 -0.01
CA ALA A 43 9.16 -13.45 0.44
C ALA A 43 9.95 -14.44 -0.42
N MET A 44 10.01 -14.23 -1.75
CA MET A 44 10.88 -15.01 -2.64
C MET A 44 12.36 -14.81 -2.28
N VAL A 45 12.82 -13.56 -2.17
CA VAL A 45 14.20 -13.23 -1.80
C VAL A 45 14.58 -13.88 -0.46
N ALA A 46 13.70 -13.81 0.54
CA ALA A 46 13.90 -14.41 1.85
C ALA A 46 14.06 -15.95 1.77
N ARG A 47 13.19 -16.63 1.01
CA ARG A 47 13.25 -18.10 0.83
C ARG A 47 14.54 -18.59 0.17
N TYR A 48 15.12 -17.79 -0.73
CA TYR A 48 16.38 -18.12 -1.40
C TYR A 48 17.63 -17.62 -0.65
N SER A 49 17.45 -16.89 0.45
CA SER A 49 18.53 -16.37 1.29
C SER A 49 18.84 -17.34 2.45
N LYS A 50 20.07 -17.28 2.98
CA LYS A 50 20.55 -18.20 4.03
C LYS A 50 20.86 -17.45 5.33
N GLY A 51 20.70 -18.12 6.45
CA GLY A 51 21.08 -17.63 7.77
C GLY A 51 19.88 -17.33 8.67
N PRO A 52 20.11 -17.02 9.95
CA PRO A 52 19.07 -16.95 10.97
C PRO A 52 18.05 -15.82 10.74
N ARG A 53 18.38 -14.82 9.92
CA ARG A 53 17.50 -13.69 9.57
C ARG A 53 16.34 -14.09 8.65
N PHE A 54 16.49 -15.18 7.90
CA PHE A 54 15.52 -15.65 6.90
C PHE A 54 14.79 -16.91 7.38
N GLY A 55 14.40 -16.92 8.64
CA GLY A 55 13.70 -18.04 9.26
C GLY A 55 12.24 -18.15 8.85
N HIS A 56 11.61 -19.25 9.27
CA HIS A 56 10.21 -19.57 8.97
C HIS A 56 9.24 -18.46 9.39
N ALA A 57 9.42 -17.87 10.57
CA ALA A 57 8.56 -16.80 11.09
C ALA A 57 8.53 -15.55 10.19
N LEU A 58 9.66 -15.19 9.56
CA LEU A 58 9.68 -14.09 8.59
C LEU A 58 8.87 -14.46 7.35
N ILE A 59 9.07 -15.65 6.80
CA ILE A 59 8.39 -16.11 5.58
C ILE A 59 6.87 -16.18 5.82
N GLU A 60 6.42 -16.75 6.93
CA GLU A 60 4.99 -16.81 7.28
C GLU A 60 4.39 -15.42 7.47
N ARG A 61 5.13 -14.50 8.09
CA ARG A 61 4.71 -13.09 8.20
C ARG A 61 4.53 -12.48 6.82
N LEU A 62 5.52 -12.62 5.93
CA LEU A 62 5.45 -12.04 4.58
C LEU A 62 4.27 -12.59 3.77
N ASP A 63 4.01 -13.90 3.85
CA ASP A 63 2.87 -14.51 3.15
C ASP A 63 1.53 -13.98 3.67
N ARG A 64 1.38 -13.86 4.99
CA ARG A 64 0.17 -13.32 5.61
C ARG A 64 -0.03 -11.85 5.25
N ASP A 65 1.02 -11.05 5.36
CA ASP A 65 0.92 -9.60 5.15
C ASP A 65 0.72 -9.28 3.65
N GLN A 66 1.27 -10.10 2.75
CA GLN A 66 0.95 -10.05 1.32
C GLN A 66 -0.55 -10.26 1.06
N ALA A 67 -1.14 -11.31 1.64
CA ALA A 67 -2.57 -11.57 1.50
C ALA A 67 -3.43 -10.45 2.12
N ARG A 68 -2.99 -9.90 3.25
CA ARG A 68 -3.64 -8.76 3.92
C ARG A 68 -3.62 -7.50 3.06
N LEU A 69 -2.50 -7.17 2.40
CA LEU A 69 -2.41 -6.02 1.49
C LEU A 69 -3.34 -6.18 0.27
N MET A 70 -3.51 -7.40 -0.23
CA MET A 70 -4.51 -7.68 -1.28
C MET A 70 -5.95 -7.50 -0.78
N GLN A 71 -6.24 -7.85 0.47
CA GLN A 71 -7.55 -7.58 1.09
C GLN A 71 -7.79 -6.07 1.24
N LEU A 72 -6.78 -5.31 1.68
CA LEU A 72 -6.86 -3.85 1.79
C LEU A 72 -7.10 -3.17 0.44
N ALA A 73 -6.60 -3.73 -0.66
CA ALA A 73 -6.94 -3.24 -2.00
C ALA A 73 -8.43 -3.42 -2.34
N ALA A 74 -9.04 -4.54 -1.94
CA ALA A 74 -10.47 -4.77 -2.12
C ALA A 74 -11.32 -3.88 -1.19
N ASP A 75 -10.83 -3.63 0.03
CA ASP A 75 -11.48 -2.75 1.00
C ASP A 75 -11.44 -1.29 0.53
N ASP A 76 -10.31 -0.83 -0.04
CA ASP A 76 -10.17 0.49 -0.70
C ASP A 76 -11.20 0.66 -1.81
N GLN A 77 -11.29 -0.32 -2.71
CA GLN A 77 -12.29 -0.32 -3.78
C GLN A 77 -13.71 -0.21 -3.23
N THR A 78 -14.04 -0.98 -2.19
CA THR A 78 -15.38 -0.97 -1.58
C THR A 78 -15.70 0.39 -0.94
N ALA A 79 -14.75 0.97 -0.20
CA ALA A 79 -14.93 2.27 0.44
C ALA A 79 -15.07 3.40 -0.60
N PHE A 80 -14.26 3.36 -1.65
CA PHE A 80 -14.32 4.35 -2.74
C PHE A 80 -15.63 4.27 -3.54
N GLU A 81 -16.13 3.06 -3.81
CA GLU A 81 -17.44 2.88 -4.46
C GLU A 81 -18.58 3.50 -3.63
N ALA A 82 -18.55 3.34 -2.31
CA ALA A 82 -19.52 3.95 -1.40
C ALA A 82 -19.45 5.49 -1.43
N LEU A 83 -18.24 6.06 -1.32
CA LEU A 83 -18.00 7.50 -1.39
C LEU A 83 -18.47 8.07 -2.74
N ASN A 84 -18.10 7.44 -3.86
CA ASN A 84 -18.48 7.89 -5.19
C ASN A 84 -20.01 7.85 -5.43
N LYS A 85 -20.70 6.83 -4.89
CA LYS A 85 -22.16 6.76 -4.93
C LYS A 85 -22.81 7.92 -4.16
N ALA A 86 -22.26 8.29 -3.01
CA ALA A 86 -22.72 9.45 -2.25
C ALA A 86 -22.44 10.76 -2.98
N LEU A 87 -21.22 10.96 -3.51
CA LEU A 87 -20.84 12.15 -4.29
C LEU A 87 -21.80 12.45 -5.44
N ARG A 88 -22.27 11.40 -6.13
CA ARG A 88 -23.24 11.51 -7.23
C ARG A 88 -24.64 11.90 -6.76
N ARG A 89 -25.06 11.46 -5.57
CA ARG A 89 -26.40 11.71 -5.01
C ARG A 89 -26.51 13.09 -4.37
N THR A 90 -25.46 13.54 -3.70
CA THR A 90 -25.46 14.79 -2.91
C THR A 90 -25.09 16.03 -3.73
N LYS A 91 -25.19 16.03 -5.07
CA LYS A 91 -24.72 17.14 -5.93
C LYS A 91 -25.35 18.49 -5.60
N ASN A 92 -26.62 18.49 -5.23
CA ASN A 92 -27.39 19.69 -4.92
C ASN A 92 -27.94 19.64 -3.48
N ASP A 93 -27.32 18.84 -2.61
CA ASP A 93 -27.77 18.62 -1.24
C ASP A 93 -27.15 19.69 -0.32
N PRO A 94 -27.96 20.46 0.46
CA PRO A 94 -27.43 21.40 1.44
C PRO A 94 -26.58 20.71 2.51
N ASP A 95 -26.85 19.44 2.84
CA ASP A 95 -26.14 18.65 3.86
C ASP A 95 -25.04 17.78 3.22
N ARG A 96 -24.57 18.16 2.03
CA ARG A 96 -23.54 17.43 1.25
C ARG A 96 -22.29 17.16 2.08
N HIS A 97 -21.81 18.14 2.83
CA HIS A 97 -20.58 18.00 3.64
C HIS A 97 -20.76 16.96 4.75
N GLU A 98 -21.83 17.07 5.54
CA GLU A 98 -22.15 16.15 6.64
C GLU A 98 -22.32 14.71 6.16
N THR A 99 -22.88 14.54 4.96
CA THR A 99 -23.06 13.22 4.33
C THR A 99 -21.74 12.61 3.83
N LEU A 100 -20.85 13.44 3.27
CA LEU A 100 -19.63 12.95 2.62
C LEU A 100 -18.47 12.75 3.59
N LEU A 101 -18.34 13.60 4.62
CA LEU A 101 -17.24 13.55 5.57
C LEU A 101 -16.99 12.15 6.17
N PRO A 102 -17.99 11.43 6.73
CA PRO A 102 -17.75 10.09 7.28
C PRO A 102 -17.33 9.06 6.22
N LEU A 103 -17.82 9.20 4.98
CA LEU A 103 -17.44 8.32 3.87
C LEU A 103 -16.03 8.61 3.37
N SER A 104 -15.62 9.88 3.36
CA SER A 104 -14.25 10.28 3.00
C SER A 104 -13.26 9.74 4.03
N ARG A 105 -13.58 9.88 5.32
CA ARG A 105 -12.79 9.28 6.42
C ARG A 105 -12.74 7.75 6.31
N ALA A 106 -13.86 7.09 6.00
CA ALA A 106 -13.86 5.64 5.79
C ALA A 106 -13.00 5.24 4.59
N ALA A 107 -13.02 6.02 3.49
CA ALA A 107 -12.20 5.78 2.30
C ALA A 107 -10.70 6.05 2.53
N SER A 108 -10.31 6.87 3.51
CA SER A 108 -8.90 7.05 3.86
C SER A 108 -8.33 5.92 4.74
N VAL A 109 -9.18 5.11 5.37
CA VAL A 109 -8.71 4.05 6.29
C VAL A 109 -7.94 2.94 5.57
N PRO A 110 -8.46 2.28 4.51
CA PRO A 110 -7.71 1.21 3.83
C PRO A 110 -6.31 1.63 3.34
N PRO A 111 -6.11 2.76 2.63
CA PRO A 111 -4.78 3.16 2.20
C PRO A 111 -3.88 3.58 3.37
N MET A 112 -4.43 4.12 4.46
CA MET A 112 -3.65 4.42 5.66
C MET A 112 -3.16 3.14 6.35
N THR A 113 -4.03 2.14 6.51
CA THR A 113 -3.63 0.84 7.08
C THR A 113 -2.60 0.14 6.21
N ALA A 114 -2.79 0.16 4.88
CA ALA A 114 -1.80 -0.38 3.96
C ALA A 114 -0.46 0.38 4.04
N PHE A 115 -0.47 1.69 4.26
CA PHE A 115 0.75 2.48 4.45
C PHE A 115 1.54 2.01 5.67
N GLU A 116 0.88 1.82 6.81
CA GLU A 116 1.52 1.37 8.06
C GLU A 116 2.06 -0.05 7.95
N ASP A 117 1.28 -0.97 7.39
CA ASP A 117 1.72 -2.34 7.14
C ASP A 117 2.93 -2.36 6.19
N THR A 118 2.89 -1.54 5.13
CA THR A 118 4.00 -1.41 4.15
C THR A 118 5.24 -0.79 4.79
N LEU A 119 5.08 0.17 5.70
CA LEU A 119 6.17 0.84 6.40
C LEU A 119 6.93 -0.16 7.30
N ASP A 120 6.20 -0.95 8.09
CA ASP A 120 6.77 -1.99 8.95
C ASP A 120 7.47 -3.09 8.12
N LEU A 121 6.88 -3.48 6.98
CA LEU A 121 7.49 -4.42 6.04
C LEU A 121 8.76 -3.86 5.39
N ALA A 122 8.77 -2.59 5.00
CA ALA A 122 9.93 -1.93 4.41
C ALA A 122 11.08 -1.80 5.42
N GLN A 123 10.78 -1.47 6.68
CA GLN A 123 11.77 -1.44 7.76
C GLN A 123 12.35 -2.82 8.03
N THR A 124 11.50 -3.85 8.03
CA THR A 124 11.95 -5.26 8.12
C THR A 124 12.88 -5.62 6.96
N PHE A 125 12.51 -5.22 5.73
CA PHE A 125 13.31 -5.45 4.54
C PHE A 125 14.69 -4.80 4.66
N LEU A 126 14.76 -3.50 4.99
CA LEU A 126 16.01 -2.77 5.15
C LEU A 126 16.94 -3.41 6.20
N ALA A 127 16.38 -3.96 7.29
CA ALA A 127 17.16 -4.63 8.34
C ALA A 127 17.86 -5.93 7.87
N VAL A 128 17.35 -6.58 6.81
CA VAL A 128 17.88 -7.86 6.31
C VAL A 128 18.45 -7.79 4.90
N ALA A 129 18.22 -6.71 4.15
CA ALA A 129 18.48 -6.64 2.72
C ALA A 129 19.95 -6.89 2.34
N ASN A 130 20.91 -6.39 3.14
CA ASN A 130 22.35 -6.62 2.94
C ASN A 130 22.81 -8.06 3.19
N TYR A 131 21.95 -8.92 3.74
CA TYR A 131 22.23 -10.33 4.01
C TYR A 131 21.55 -11.27 3.00
N THR A 132 20.84 -10.71 2.01
CA THR A 132 20.12 -11.49 1.01
C THR A 132 21.08 -12.27 0.10
N ASN A 133 20.53 -13.25 -0.61
CA ASN A 133 21.27 -14.00 -1.62
C ASN A 133 21.82 -13.04 -2.69
N LYS A 134 23.16 -13.00 -2.84
CA LYS A 134 23.84 -12.13 -3.82
C LYS A 134 23.39 -12.37 -5.26
N ASN A 135 22.92 -13.57 -5.60
CA ASN A 135 22.39 -13.88 -6.92
C ASN A 135 21.00 -13.28 -7.19
N LEU A 136 20.34 -12.73 -6.16
CA LEU A 136 19.06 -12.04 -6.25
C LEU A 136 19.20 -10.53 -6.02
N ALA A 137 20.37 -9.96 -6.32
CA ALA A 137 20.63 -8.53 -6.17
C ALA A 137 19.57 -7.66 -6.88
N THR A 138 19.18 -8.04 -8.11
CA THR A 138 18.15 -7.32 -8.86
C THR A 138 16.79 -7.37 -8.17
N ASP A 139 16.39 -8.53 -7.67
CA ASP A 139 15.11 -8.69 -6.96
C ASP A 139 15.11 -7.91 -5.63
N THR A 140 16.22 -7.96 -4.89
CA THR A 140 16.39 -7.18 -3.65
C THR A 140 16.28 -5.69 -3.91
N LEU A 141 16.92 -5.17 -4.96
CA LEU A 141 16.82 -3.75 -5.35
C LEU A 141 15.39 -3.38 -5.76
N MET A 142 14.73 -4.22 -6.54
CA MET A 142 13.33 -4.01 -6.95
C MET A 142 12.38 -3.96 -5.75
N VAL A 143 12.59 -4.79 -4.72
CA VAL A 143 11.77 -4.72 -3.49
C VAL A 143 11.85 -3.33 -2.86
N ALA A 144 13.04 -2.72 -2.80
CA ALA A 144 13.22 -1.39 -2.25
C ALA A 144 12.45 -0.33 -3.05
N ASP A 145 12.60 -0.33 -4.37
CA ASP A 145 11.97 0.62 -5.28
C ASP A 145 10.44 0.51 -5.26
N ILE A 146 9.91 -0.71 -5.26
CA ILE A 146 8.46 -0.94 -5.24
C ILE A 146 7.89 -0.54 -3.87
N TYR A 147 8.56 -0.83 -2.75
CA TYR A 147 8.11 -0.33 -1.44
C TYR A 147 8.12 1.20 -1.37
N ALA A 148 9.15 1.87 -1.90
CA ALA A 148 9.18 3.33 -1.94
C ALA A 148 8.03 3.89 -2.78
N SER A 149 7.75 3.28 -3.92
CA SER A 149 6.66 3.66 -4.82
C SER A 149 5.28 3.41 -4.17
N ALA A 150 5.12 2.29 -3.47
CA ALA A 150 3.90 1.94 -2.75
C ALA A 150 3.62 2.93 -1.62
N LEU A 151 4.62 3.22 -0.76
CA LEU A 151 4.48 4.19 0.33
C LEU A 151 4.08 5.58 -0.20
N ARG A 152 4.78 6.09 -1.23
CA ARG A 152 4.42 7.37 -1.86
C ARG A 152 2.99 7.37 -2.41
N SER A 153 2.61 6.29 -3.09
CA SER A 153 1.27 6.16 -3.69
C SER A 153 0.17 6.08 -2.61
N LEU A 154 0.42 5.35 -1.53
CA LEU A 154 -0.51 5.24 -0.40
C LEU A 154 -0.66 6.60 0.29
N THR A 155 0.43 7.34 0.52
CA THR A 155 0.38 8.71 1.03
C THR A 155 -0.51 9.60 0.18
N LEU A 156 -0.35 9.59 -1.16
CA LEU A 156 -1.19 10.39 -2.06
C LEU A 156 -2.67 10.02 -1.95
N ASN A 157 -3.00 8.73 -1.88
CA ASN A 157 -4.39 8.28 -1.77
C ASN A 157 -5.01 8.63 -0.41
N VAL A 158 -4.25 8.57 0.69
CA VAL A 158 -4.72 9.06 1.99
C VAL A 158 -5.00 10.56 1.90
N LEU A 159 -4.04 11.37 1.45
CA LEU A 159 -4.16 12.83 1.43
C LEU A 159 -5.32 13.32 0.55
N ILE A 160 -5.57 12.70 -0.61
CA ILE A 160 -6.69 13.07 -1.48
C ILE A 160 -8.04 12.90 -0.77
N ASN A 161 -8.20 11.85 0.04
CA ASN A 161 -9.42 11.61 0.81
C ASN A 161 -9.55 12.51 2.05
N LEU A 162 -8.50 13.26 2.44
CA LEU A 162 -8.52 14.20 3.57
C LEU A 162 -8.88 15.63 3.17
N ASN A 163 -8.88 15.99 1.88
CA ASN A 163 -9.12 17.37 1.43
C ASN A 163 -10.51 17.92 1.84
N ASP A 164 -11.49 17.06 2.13
CA ASP A 164 -12.81 17.49 2.63
C ASP A 164 -12.87 17.72 4.16
N ASP A 165 -11.73 17.53 4.86
CA ASP A 165 -11.55 17.60 6.33
C ASP A 165 -10.33 18.45 6.71
N ASP A 166 -9.98 19.48 5.92
CA ASP A 166 -8.67 20.15 5.94
C ASP A 166 -8.23 20.77 7.29
N ASP A 167 -9.15 20.96 8.25
CA ASP A 167 -8.88 21.47 9.61
C ASP A 167 -9.38 20.54 10.74
N GLY A 168 -9.72 19.28 10.42
CA GLY A 168 -10.20 18.30 11.39
C GLY A 168 -9.09 17.61 12.19
N SER A 169 -9.37 17.24 13.44
CA SER A 169 -8.43 16.45 14.28
C SER A 169 -8.01 15.14 13.61
N PHE A 170 -8.91 14.54 12.82
CA PHE A 170 -8.66 13.33 12.05
C PHE A 170 -7.61 13.54 10.94
N ALA A 171 -7.73 14.61 10.14
CA ALA A 171 -6.76 14.89 9.08
C ALA A 171 -5.36 15.18 9.66
N SER A 172 -5.29 15.91 10.77
CA SER A 172 -4.03 16.15 11.48
C SER A 172 -3.41 14.85 12.01
N GLU A 173 -4.20 13.94 12.56
CA GLU A 173 -3.73 12.63 13.02
C GLU A 173 -3.14 11.81 11.86
N MET A 174 -3.85 11.72 10.74
CA MET A 174 -3.42 10.97 9.57
C MET A 174 -2.13 11.54 8.97
N ARG A 175 -2.02 12.86 8.83
CA ARG A 175 -0.79 13.53 8.38
C ARG A 175 0.39 13.25 9.32
N GLY A 176 0.15 13.23 10.63
CA GLY A 176 1.18 12.87 11.63
C GLY A 176 1.66 11.43 11.47
N ARG A 177 0.76 10.48 11.23
CA ARG A 177 1.11 9.08 10.99
C ARG A 177 1.89 8.88 9.69
N LEU A 178 1.51 9.59 8.62
CA LEU A 178 2.23 9.56 7.34
C LEU A 178 3.67 10.06 7.47
N ALA A 179 3.93 11.08 8.29
CA ALA A 179 5.27 11.62 8.51
C ALA A 179 6.27 10.58 9.08
N HIS A 180 5.79 9.53 9.76
CA HIS A 180 6.66 8.45 10.23
C HIS A 180 7.32 7.66 9.08
N GLY A 181 6.82 7.74 7.85
CA GLY A 181 7.41 7.08 6.69
C GLY A 181 8.57 7.83 6.05
N ASP A 182 8.81 9.11 6.39
CA ASP A 182 9.76 9.97 5.68
C ASP A 182 11.21 9.44 5.72
N GLU A 183 11.65 8.93 6.87
CA GLU A 183 12.99 8.35 7.00
C GLU A 183 13.13 7.05 6.21
N THR A 184 12.16 6.14 6.33
CA THR A 184 12.17 4.89 5.58
C THR A 184 12.13 5.14 4.07
N LEU A 185 11.35 6.11 3.60
CA LEU A 185 11.32 6.51 2.20
C LEU A 185 12.67 7.00 1.69
N LYS A 186 13.40 7.81 2.49
CA LYS A 186 14.76 8.24 2.14
C LYS A 186 15.70 7.05 2.01
N LEU A 187 15.70 6.16 3.00
CA LEU A 187 16.55 4.95 3.01
C LEU A 187 16.26 4.02 1.84
N LEU A 188 14.99 3.77 1.52
CA LEU A 188 14.62 2.96 0.35
C LEU A 188 15.09 3.61 -0.96
N THR A 189 14.97 4.93 -1.08
CA THR A 189 15.33 5.65 -2.31
C THR A 189 16.84 5.66 -2.57
N SER A 190 17.66 5.76 -1.51
CA SER A 190 19.12 5.68 -1.63
C SER A 190 19.65 4.24 -1.62
N PHE A 191 18.78 3.25 -1.39
CA PHE A 191 19.19 1.87 -1.18
C PHE A 191 20.02 1.32 -2.33
N ALA A 192 19.66 1.62 -3.58
CA ALA A 192 20.40 1.16 -4.76
C ALA A 192 21.84 1.69 -4.81
N ASP A 193 22.05 2.92 -4.37
CA ASP A 193 23.39 3.53 -4.34
C ASP A 193 24.29 2.87 -3.28
N ASP A 194 23.69 2.43 -2.17
CA ASP A 194 24.38 1.88 -1.01
C ASP A 194 24.49 0.34 -1.01
N PHE A 195 23.70 -0.35 -1.83
CA PHE A 195 23.58 -1.80 -1.82
C PHE A 195 24.91 -2.50 -2.14
N GLY A 196 25.33 -3.41 -1.26
CA GLY A 196 26.54 -4.21 -1.43
C GLY A 196 27.86 -3.48 -1.12
N ARG A 197 27.81 -2.23 -0.67
CA ARG A 197 28.99 -1.55 -0.12
C ARG A 197 29.39 -2.18 1.24
N PRO A 198 30.69 -2.32 1.55
CA PRO A 198 31.11 -2.73 2.89
C PRO A 198 30.63 -1.70 3.93
N THR A 199 29.96 -2.18 4.98
CA THR A 199 29.62 -1.40 6.19
C THR A 199 30.82 -1.23 7.10
#